data_AF-A0A6H1ZD15-F1
#
_entry.id   AF-A0A6H1ZD15-F1
#
_cell.length_a   1.000
_cell.length_b   1.000
_cell.length_c   1.000
_cell.angle_alpha   90.00
_cell.angle_beta   90.00
_cell.angle_gamma   90.00
#
_symmetry.space_group_name_H-M   'P 1'
#
loop_
_entity.id
_entity.type
_entity.pdbx_description
1 polymer ?
#
loop_
_entity_poly.entity_id
_entity_poly.type
_entity_poly.pdbx_seq_one_letter_code
_entity_poly.pdbx_strand_id
1 'polypeptide(L)'
;MKKQAPATRPLRHARDFAQAIIDAYGDVERQRQIFTACPVELRSLAREMAKSGLAKAEQRAKQLVEHREMHRRAAAVDPAPLIPTRRISSLRPSSPEVGRARLAELRAAIGNKESA
;
A
#
# COMPACT_ATOMS: atom_id res chain seq x y z
N MET A 1 -0.99 12.89 8.43
CA MET A 1 -0.15 12.61 7.24
C MET A 1 -0.32 13.77 6.28
N LYS A 2 0.70 14.62 6.12
CA LYS A 2 0.66 15.73 5.14
C LYS A 2 0.58 15.11 3.75
N LYS A 3 -0.57 15.22 3.07
CA LYS A 3 -0.67 14.93 1.63
C LYS A 3 0.30 15.89 0.95
N GLN A 4 1.42 15.38 0.46
CA GLN A 4 2.32 16.17 -0.38
C GLN A 4 1.46 16.73 -1.52
N ALA A 5 1.44 18.05 -1.68
CA ALA A 5 0.83 18.66 -2.85
C ALA A 5 1.47 18.01 -4.08
N PRO A 6 0.68 17.59 -5.09
CA PRO A 6 1.24 16.91 -6.25
C PRO A 6 2.24 17.86 -6.89
N ALA A 7 3.54 17.53 -6.79
CA ALA A 7 4.58 18.27 -7.46
C ALA A 7 4.19 18.30 -8.95
N THR A 8 3.89 19.49 -9.47
CA THR A 8 3.46 19.70 -10.84
C THR A 8 4.63 19.33 -11.75
N ARG A 9 4.74 18.04 -12.07
CA ARG A 9 5.72 17.55 -13.03
C ARG A 9 5.39 18.20 -14.38
N PRO A 10 6.40 18.71 -15.10
CA PRO A 10 6.16 19.25 -16.43
C PRO A 10 5.61 18.13 -17.32
N LEU A 11 4.42 18.35 -17.88
CA LEU A 11 3.73 17.38 -18.74
C LEU A 11 4.39 17.35 -20.12
N ARG A 12 5.45 16.57 -20.26
CA ARG A 12 6.23 16.49 -21.51
C ARG A 12 6.02 15.18 -22.26
N HIS A 13 5.74 14.09 -21.54
CA HIS A 13 5.59 12.76 -22.13
C HIS A 13 4.20 12.18 -21.87
N ALA A 14 3.77 11.23 -22.70
CA ALA A 14 2.48 10.53 -22.53
C ALA A 14 2.29 9.95 -21.13
N ARG A 15 3.38 9.46 -20.52
CA ARG A 15 3.39 8.95 -19.14
C ARG A 15 3.04 10.00 -18.11
N ASP A 16 3.51 11.24 -18.28
CA ASP A 16 3.24 12.33 -17.33
C ASP A 16 1.78 12.76 -17.42
N PHE A 17 1.21 12.83 -18.64
CA PHE A 17 -0.22 13.06 -18.84
C PHE A 17 -1.07 11.94 -18.23
N ALA A 18 -0.69 10.67 -18.47
CA ALA A 18 -1.38 9.53 -17.87
C ALA A 18 -1.32 9.57 -16.34
N GLN A 19 -0.16 9.87 -15.76
CA GLN A 19 0.00 9.99 -14.31
C GLN A 19 -0.85 11.13 -13.75
N ALA A 20 -0.87 12.29 -14.39
CA ALA A 20 -1.68 13.42 -13.95
C ALA A 20 -3.19 13.11 -13.99
N ILE A 21 -3.64 12.34 -14.98
CA ILE A 21 -5.04 11.86 -15.05
C ILE A 21 -5.36 10.89 -13.89
N ILE A 22 -4.42 9.99 -13.56
CA ILE A 22 -4.55 9.06 -12.43
C ILE A 22 -4.52 9.82 -11.09
N ASP A 23 -3.68 10.83 -10.94
CA ASP A 23 -3.58 11.64 -9.72
C ASP A 23 -4.85 12.49 -9.50
N ALA A 24 -5.53 12.86 -10.58
CA ALA A 24 -6.85 13.51 -10.55
C ALA A 24 -8.02 12.52 -10.35
N TYR A 25 -7.75 11.27 -9.93
CA TYR A 25 -8.80 10.28 -9.66
C TYR A 25 -9.86 10.80 -8.67
N GLY A 26 -11.12 10.78 -9.10
CA GLY A 26 -12.27 11.32 -8.36
C GLY A 26 -12.75 12.69 -8.86
N ASP A 27 -12.00 13.36 -9.73
CA ASP A 27 -12.36 14.64 -10.34
C ASP A 27 -12.40 14.53 -11.88
N VAL A 28 -13.60 14.31 -12.40
CA VAL A 28 -13.84 14.07 -13.83
C VAL A 28 -13.55 15.30 -14.67
N GLU A 29 -13.82 16.50 -14.15
CA GLU A 29 -13.58 17.75 -14.87
C GLU A 29 -12.08 17.99 -15.05
N ARG A 30 -11.31 17.77 -13.98
CA ARG A 30 -9.86 17.90 -14.02
C ARG A 30 -9.21 16.86 -14.93
N GLN A 31 -9.70 15.62 -14.93
CA GLN A 31 -9.25 14.59 -15.87
C GLN A 31 -9.50 14.99 -17.33
N ARG A 32 -10.67 15.55 -17.64
CA ARG A 32 -11.00 16.04 -18.99
C ARG A 32 -10.08 17.19 -19.41
N GLN A 33 -9.84 18.16 -18.52
CA GLN A 33 -8.95 19.29 -18.78
C GLN A 33 -7.52 18.82 -19.12
N ILE A 34 -6.97 17.89 -18.34
CA ILE A 34 -5.63 17.33 -18.58
C ILE A 34 -5.60 16.57 -19.91
N PHE A 35 -6.66 15.82 -20.24
CA PHE A 35 -6.74 15.09 -21.50
C PHE A 35 -6.86 16.03 -22.72
N THR A 36 -7.61 17.13 -22.60
CA THR A 36 -7.72 18.14 -23.66
C THR A 36 -6.40 18.87 -23.92
N ALA A 37 -5.60 19.10 -22.87
CA ALA A 37 -4.27 19.70 -22.98
C ALA A 37 -3.22 18.75 -23.58
N CYS A 38 -3.51 17.45 -23.65
CA CYS A 38 -2.60 16.46 -24.21
C CYS A 38 -2.50 16.60 -25.74
N PRO A 39 -1.27 16.67 -26.32
CA PRO A 39 -1.06 16.66 -27.76
C PRO A 39 -1.68 15.44 -28.44
N VAL A 40 -2.25 15.61 -29.63
CA VAL A 40 -3.05 14.58 -30.33
C VAL A 40 -2.26 13.27 -30.50
N GLU A 41 -0.98 13.36 -30.84
CA GLU A 41 -0.07 12.23 -31.06
C GLU A 41 0.09 11.33 -29.82
N LEU A 42 0.01 11.93 -28.62
CA LEU A 42 0.25 11.25 -27.35
C LEU A 42 -1.05 10.77 -26.68
N ARG A 43 -2.22 11.21 -27.16
CA ARG A 43 -3.52 10.95 -26.51
C ARG A 43 -3.86 9.47 -26.43
N SER A 44 -3.62 8.71 -27.50
CA SER A 44 -3.93 7.27 -27.52
C SER A 44 -3.13 6.53 -26.46
N LEU A 45 -1.81 6.72 -26.45
CA LEU A 45 -0.90 6.12 -25.48
C LEU A 45 -1.20 6.56 -24.05
N ALA A 46 -1.41 7.86 -23.82
CA ALA A 46 -1.76 8.39 -22.51
C ALA A 46 -3.09 7.81 -21.99
N ARG A 47 -4.09 7.62 -22.87
CA ARG A 47 -5.39 7.03 -22.52
C ARG A 47 -5.26 5.58 -22.09
N GLU A 48 -4.50 4.77 -22.82
CA GLU A 48 -4.28 3.36 -22.47
C GLU A 48 -3.58 3.22 -21.12
N MET A 49 -2.51 3.99 -20.91
CA MET A 49 -1.79 4.02 -19.64
C MET A 49 -2.70 4.48 -18.49
N ALA A 50 -3.44 5.56 -18.67
CA ALA A 50 -4.38 6.07 -17.69
C ALA A 50 -5.46 5.05 -17.35
N LYS A 51 -6.03 4.35 -18.34
CA LYS A 51 -7.05 3.31 -18.12
C LYS A 51 -6.54 2.21 -17.18
N SER A 52 -5.32 1.72 -17.42
CA SER A 52 -4.70 0.70 -16.57
C SER A 52 -4.45 1.20 -15.13
N GLY A 53 -4.04 2.46 -14.97
CA GLY A 53 -3.80 3.07 -13.66
C GLY A 53 -5.08 3.38 -12.89
N LEU A 54 -6.12 3.85 -13.58
CA LEU A 54 -7.45 4.10 -13.01
C LEU A 54 -8.09 2.81 -12.50
N ALA A 55 -7.98 1.71 -13.24
CA ALA A 55 -8.45 0.41 -12.78
C ALA A 55 -7.77 -0.04 -11.47
N LYS A 56 -6.46 0.20 -11.33
CA LYS A 56 -5.74 -0.07 -10.08
C LYS A 56 -6.18 0.86 -8.94
N ALA A 57 -6.41 2.14 -9.23
CA ALA A 57 -6.92 3.10 -8.26
C ALA A 57 -8.31 2.70 -7.74
N GLU A 58 -9.21 2.26 -8.64
CA GLU A 58 -10.54 1.74 -8.30
C GLU A 58 -10.45 0.47 -7.44
N GLN A 59 -9.59 -0.49 -7.82
CA GLN A 59 -9.37 -1.70 -7.03
C GLN A 59 -8.88 -1.37 -5.62
N ARG A 60 -7.93 -0.44 -5.50
CA ARG A 60 -7.43 0.01 -4.20
C ARG A 60 -8.52 0.70 -3.38
N ALA A 61 -9.37 1.51 -4.01
CA ALA A 61 -10.49 2.14 -3.33
C ALA A 61 -11.48 1.10 -2.79
N LYS A 62 -11.82 0.07 -3.59
CA LYS A 62 -12.66 -1.05 -3.17
C LYS A 62 -12.06 -1.82 -1.99
N GLN A 63 -10.78 -2.19 -2.07
CA GLN A 63 -10.07 -2.87 -0.99
C GLN A 63 -10.08 -2.08 0.32
N LEU A 64 -9.95 -0.74 0.26
CA LEU A 64 -10.03 0.11 1.45
C LEU A 64 -11.44 0.10 2.07
N VAL A 65 -12.49 0.06 1.27
CA VAL A 65 -13.87 -0.07 1.74
C VAL A 65 -14.08 -1.45 2.37
N GLU A 66 -13.70 -2.52 1.68
CA GLU A 66 -13.79 -3.90 2.17
C GLU A 66 -13.02 -4.08 3.48
N HIS A 67 -11.80 -3.52 3.58
CA HIS A 67 -11.01 -3.56 4.80
C HIS A 67 -11.72 -2.83 5.95
N ARG A 68 -12.30 -1.64 5.70
CA ARG A 68 -13.08 -0.92 6.72
C ARG A 68 -14.31 -1.71 7.16
N GLU A 69 -15.01 -2.35 6.23
CA GLU A 69 -16.16 -3.19 6.54
C GLU A 69 -15.77 -4.43 7.34
N MET A 70 -14.65 -5.07 7.00
CA MET A 70 -14.10 -6.20 7.77
C MET A 70 -13.82 -5.78 9.22
N HIS A 71 -13.14 -4.65 9.44
CA HIS A 71 -12.90 -4.12 10.79
C HIS A 71 -14.20 -3.79 11.52
N ARG A 72 -15.19 -3.23 10.81
CA ARG A 72 -16.50 -2.93 11.38
C ARG A 72 -17.24 -4.20 11.82
N ARG A 73 -17.20 -5.26 11.01
CA ARG A 73 -17.78 -6.58 11.35
C ARG A 73 -17.05 -7.23 12.51
N ALA A 74 -15.72 -7.20 12.52
CA ALA A 74 -14.92 -7.72 13.63
C ALA A 74 -15.23 -7.00 14.95
N ALA A 75 -15.33 -5.67 14.94
CA ALA A 75 -15.69 -4.87 16.11
C ALA A 75 -17.14 -5.09 16.58
N ALA A 76 -18.05 -5.49 15.68
CA ALA A 76 -19.43 -5.83 16.05
C ALA A 76 -19.53 -7.21 16.71
N VAL A 77 -18.61 -8.13 16.40
CA VAL A 77 -18.57 -9.48 16.97
C VAL A 77 -17.89 -9.49 18.34
N ASP A 78 -16.83 -8.71 18.52
CA ASP A 78 -16.17 -8.51 19.81
C ASP A 78 -16.01 -7.00 20.09
N PRO A 79 -16.86 -6.42 20.95
CA PRO A 79 -16.82 -4.99 21.27
C PRO A 79 -15.70 -4.62 22.24
N ALA A 80 -14.92 -5.60 22.73
CA ALA A 80 -13.74 -5.28 23.50
C ALA A 80 -12.78 -4.46 22.61
N PRO A 81 -12.30 -3.29 23.07
CA PRO A 81 -11.30 -2.55 22.31
C PRO A 81 -10.14 -3.51 22.02
N LEU A 82 -9.58 -3.47 20.80
CA LEU A 82 -8.26 -4.06 20.51
C LEU A 82 -7.23 -3.34 21.39
N ILE A 83 -7.18 -3.70 22.67
CA ILE A 83 -6.08 -3.37 23.55
C ILE A 83 -4.93 -4.15 22.95
N PRO A 84 -3.86 -3.50 22.44
CA PRO A 84 -2.68 -4.23 22.04
C PRO A 84 -2.24 -5.04 23.26
N THR A 85 -2.41 -6.36 23.19
CA THR A 85 -2.36 -7.28 24.34
C THR A 85 -1.02 -7.28 25.05
N ARG A 86 0.01 -6.69 24.44
CA ARG A 86 1.17 -6.01 25.05
C ARG A 86 1.91 -5.33 23.90
N ARG A 87 2.48 -4.14 24.10
CA ARG A 87 3.52 -3.66 23.18
C ARG A 87 4.72 -4.59 23.27
N ILE A 88 5.40 -4.91 22.17
CA ILE A 88 6.62 -5.73 22.21
C ILE A 88 7.66 -5.13 23.18
N SER A 89 7.71 -3.80 23.28
CA SER A 89 8.53 -3.06 24.25
C SER A 89 8.14 -3.23 25.72
N SER A 90 6.92 -3.70 26.00
CA SER A 90 6.41 -3.98 27.36
C SER A 90 6.64 -5.43 27.79
N LEU A 91 7.15 -6.29 26.90
CA LEU A 91 7.57 -7.64 27.25
C LEU A 91 8.92 -7.55 27.95
N ARG A 92 9.04 -8.21 29.12
CA ARG A 92 10.31 -8.31 29.83
C ARG A 92 11.31 -9.01 28.91
N PRO A 93 12.48 -8.43 28.62
CA PRO A 93 13.50 -9.10 27.83
C PRO A 93 13.88 -10.42 28.53
N SER A 94 13.97 -11.50 27.75
CA SER A 94 14.44 -12.78 28.25
C SER A 94 15.86 -12.65 28.79
N SER A 95 16.22 -13.46 29.79
CA SER A 95 17.58 -13.46 30.32
C SER A 95 18.56 -13.88 29.21
N PRO A 96 19.79 -13.33 29.20
CA PRO A 96 20.79 -13.66 28.18
C PRO A 96 21.06 -15.16 28.05
N GLU A 97 20.94 -15.91 29.15
CA GLU A 97 21.14 -17.36 29.20
C GLU A 97 20.08 -18.13 28.40
N VAL A 98 18.80 -17.75 28.53
CA VAL A 98 17.70 -18.36 27.76
C VAL A 98 17.83 -18.05 26.28
N GLY A 99 18.26 -16.83 25.94
CA GLY A 99 18.54 -16.44 24.55
C GLY A 99 19.66 -17.27 23.92
N ARG A 100 20.74 -17.52 24.67
CA ARG A 100 21.87 -18.35 24.22
C ARG A 100 21.47 -19.81 24.04
N ALA A 101 20.70 -20.38 24.97
CA ALA A 101 20.21 -21.75 24.87
C ALA A 101 19.36 -21.95 23.60
N ARG A 102 18.38 -21.06 23.35
CA ARG A 102 17.59 -21.10 22.11
C ARG A 102 18.40 -20.91 20.84
N LEU A 103 19.41 -20.04 20.86
CA LEU A 103 20.31 -19.86 19.71
C LEU A 103 21.13 -21.12 19.45
N ALA A 104 21.58 -21.82 20.49
CA ALA A 104 22.29 -23.09 20.36
C ALA A 104 21.38 -24.18 19.79
N GLU A 105 20.15 -24.30 20.28
CA GLU A 105 19.13 -25.23 19.74
C GLU A 105 18.84 -24.96 18.26
N LEU A 106 18.65 -23.69 17.88
CA LEU A 106 18.39 -23.32 16.49
C LEU A 106 19.59 -23.63 15.58
N ARG A 107 20.81 -23.37 16.05
CA ARG A 107 22.03 -23.71 15.31
C ARG A 107 22.18 -25.22 15.14
N ALA A 108 21.87 -26.01 16.16
CA ALA A 108 21.88 -27.46 16.06
C ALA A 108 20.82 -27.97 15.07
N ALA A 109 19.60 -27.41 15.10
CA ALA A 109 18.53 -27.78 14.18
C ALA A 109 18.82 -27.42 12.71
N ILE A 110 19.54 -26.32 12.47
CA ILE A 110 19.97 -25.92 11.12
C ILE A 110 21.14 -26.79 10.66
N GLY A 111 22.14 -27.01 11.50
CA GLY A 111 23.29 -27.88 11.17
C GLY A 111 22.89 -29.32 10.86
N ASN A 112 21.86 -29.85 11.54
CA ASN A 112 21.31 -31.18 11.28
C ASN A 112 20.46 -31.26 9.98
N LYS A 113 20.05 -30.12 9.40
CA LYS A 113 19.32 -30.10 8.12
C LYS A 113 20.23 -30.07 6.90
N GLU A 114 21.47 -29.63 7.05
CA GLU A 114 22.46 -29.60 5.94
C GLU A 114 23.27 -30.90 5.84
N SER A 115 23.15 -31.80 6.83
CA SER A 115 23.88 -33.07 6.92
C SER A 115 23.00 -34.31 6.69
N ALA A 116 21.78 -34.14 6.18
CA ALA A 116 20.86 -35.19 5.72
C ALA A 116 20.54 -34.97 4.23
#